data_AF-A0A3M6YMR3-F1
#
_entry.id   AF-A0A3M6YMR3-F1
#
_cell.length_a   1.000
_cell.length_b   1.000
_cell.length_c   1.000
_cell.angle_alpha   90.00
_cell.angle_beta   90.00
_cell.angle_gamma   90.00
#
_symmetry.space_group_name_H-M   'P 1'
#
loop_
_entity.id
_entity.type
_entity.pdbx_description
1 polymer ?
#
loop_
_entity_poly.entity_id
_entity_poly.type
_entity_poly.pdbx_seq_one_letter_code
_entity_poly.pdbx_strand_id
1 'polypeptide(L)'
;MFTLIPLLGARTPSSPAASTLLELDGGIRILVDIGWDASLSSHQIIAALEKHVSTLSIILLTHPTIDHLGAYAWCCKHVPLFRHVPCYATVPVVDLGRGVCLDVHGCPGGVSGGTVPTSSVASADASADDDHIAESRSPHILLEPPSPDEIAACFNAIHPLKYSQPHQPIAASFSPSVGGLTITAYGAGHTLGGTIWHIQHGLESIVYATDWSQARESLYPGAAWLTNGSEIIEPLRRPTALVCSSKGVEKTEVLSRKKRDDTLLSLVRETIAQGGKVLIPTDSSARVLELAFLLNQTWRENVDGPHSSTYRHCRIYMASRSATTSVRYLNSMLEWVDETVRQEAEAAMSSKGKKGDQATVNPLEWDFVRQIERQSQVQKALNRRRPCVMLASDQDMEWGFSKEVFESMARDPRNLVLLSERQPEVRSGGRKGLGRQLWELFNNSDGQTSSQSGAKVVGMD
;
A
#
# COMPACT_ATOMS: atom_id res chain seq x y z
N MET A 1 -21.08 15.11 19.92
CA MET A 1 -19.73 15.13 20.49
C MET A 1 -19.05 13.83 20.06
N PHE A 2 -18.13 13.89 19.11
CA PHE A 2 -17.41 12.70 18.67
C PHE A 2 -16.23 12.33 19.59
N THR A 3 -15.89 11.05 19.63
CA THR A 3 -14.70 10.50 20.29
C THR A 3 -13.85 9.75 19.27
N LEU A 4 -12.55 9.99 19.27
CA LEU A 4 -11.58 9.27 18.43
C LEU A 4 -10.72 8.35 19.30
N ILE A 5 -10.75 7.07 18.98
CA ILE A 5 -10.00 6.02 19.68
C ILE A 5 -9.02 5.39 18.68
N PRO A 6 -7.73 5.75 18.73
CA PRO A 6 -6.75 5.10 17.87
C PRO A 6 -6.52 3.67 18.36
N LEU A 7 -6.82 2.69 17.50
CA LEU A 7 -6.61 1.28 17.81
C LEU A 7 -5.18 0.86 17.47
N LEU A 8 -4.68 1.29 16.31
CA LEU A 8 -3.32 1.04 15.81
C LEU A 8 -2.74 2.32 15.19
N GLY A 9 -1.41 2.43 15.17
CA GLY A 9 -0.69 3.52 14.48
C GLY A 9 -0.47 4.80 15.30
N ALA A 10 -1.07 4.95 16.47
CA ALA A 10 -0.86 6.11 17.33
C ALA A 10 0.38 5.97 18.23
N ARG A 11 1.26 6.98 18.18
CA ARG A 11 2.51 7.05 18.98
C ARG A 11 3.40 5.82 18.83
N THR A 12 3.31 5.13 17.69
CA THR A 12 4.07 3.93 17.36
C THR A 12 4.95 4.20 16.13
N PRO A 13 6.19 4.66 16.30
CA PRO A 13 7.11 4.81 15.17
C PRO A 13 7.51 3.46 14.55
N SER A 14 7.15 2.35 15.22
CA SER A 14 7.53 0.98 14.87
C SER A 14 6.52 0.20 14.05
N SER A 15 5.30 0.69 13.91
CA SER A 15 4.24 -0.02 13.21
C SER A 15 3.50 1.00 12.34
N PRO A 16 3.56 0.86 11.00
CA PRO A 16 2.85 1.75 10.09
C PRO A 16 1.35 1.43 10.00
N ALA A 17 0.91 0.32 10.61
CA ALA A 17 -0.48 -0.12 10.61
C ALA A 17 -1.43 0.95 11.17
N ALA A 18 -2.41 1.36 10.38
CA ALA A 18 -3.43 2.32 10.74
C ALA A 18 -4.75 1.62 11.06
N SER A 19 -5.34 1.96 12.21
CA SER A 19 -6.73 1.64 12.50
C SER A 19 -7.27 2.60 13.56
N THR A 20 -8.38 3.26 13.25
CA THR A 20 -8.99 4.27 14.12
C THR A 20 -10.49 4.01 14.26
N LEU A 21 -10.98 4.03 15.49
CA LEU A 21 -12.41 3.97 15.79
C LEU A 21 -12.93 5.39 16.07
N LEU A 22 -13.93 5.81 15.31
CA LEU A 22 -14.67 7.06 15.54
C LEU A 22 -16.04 6.72 16.12
N GLU A 23 -16.35 7.27 17.29
CA GLU A 23 -17.66 7.17 17.93
C GLU A 23 -18.36 8.52 17.82
N LEU A 24 -19.52 8.55 17.17
CA LEU A 24 -20.36 9.74 17.00
C LEU A 24 -21.58 9.66 17.93
N ASP A 25 -22.32 10.77 18.02
CA ASP A 25 -23.58 10.80 18.76
C ASP A 25 -24.57 9.75 18.25
N GLY A 26 -25.40 9.22 19.15
CA GLY A 26 -26.34 8.15 18.82
C GLY A 26 -25.71 6.75 18.77
N GLY A 27 -24.47 6.60 19.23
CA GLY A 27 -23.79 5.30 19.32
C GLY A 27 -23.30 4.77 17.98
N ILE A 28 -23.17 5.64 16.98
CA ILE A 28 -22.62 5.28 15.66
C ILE A 28 -21.12 5.09 15.80
N ARG A 29 -20.62 3.92 15.39
CA ARG A 29 -19.19 3.60 15.44
C ARG A 29 -18.65 3.29 14.05
N ILE A 30 -17.70 4.10 13.62
CA ILE A 30 -17.07 4.02 12.30
C ILE A 30 -15.64 3.53 12.51
N LEU A 31 -15.31 2.37 11.93
CA LEU A 31 -13.93 1.90 11.86
C LEU A 31 -13.29 2.44 10.59
N VAL A 32 -12.19 3.20 10.72
CA VAL A 32 -11.42 3.70 9.60
C VAL A 32 -10.09 2.95 9.55
N ASP A 33 -9.86 2.28 8.42
CA ASP A 33 -8.70 1.44 8.14
C ASP A 33 -8.47 0.25 9.10
N ILE A 34 -7.87 -0.80 8.53
CA ILE A 34 -7.52 -2.04 9.19
C ILE A 34 -6.20 -2.54 8.60
N GLY A 35 -5.15 -1.82 8.99
CA GLY A 35 -3.79 -2.08 8.55
C GLY A 35 -3.12 -3.26 9.22
N TRP A 36 -2.09 -3.78 8.55
CA TRP A 36 -1.05 -4.60 9.14
C TRP A 36 0.30 -3.91 9.09
N ASP A 37 1.21 -4.35 9.95
CA ASP A 37 2.63 -4.01 9.85
C ASP A 37 3.43 -5.18 9.27
N ALA A 38 4.74 -4.96 9.09
CA ALA A 38 5.68 -5.97 8.59
C ALA A 38 5.63 -7.31 9.33
N SER A 39 5.20 -7.32 10.60
CA SER A 39 5.10 -8.56 11.39
C SER A 39 3.87 -9.39 11.04
N LEU A 40 2.88 -8.78 10.38
CA LEU A 40 1.59 -9.39 10.03
C LEU A 40 0.91 -10.04 11.25
N SER A 41 1.12 -9.47 12.44
CA SER A 41 0.66 -10.07 13.69
C SER A 41 -0.85 -9.92 13.87
N SER A 42 -1.55 -11.04 13.73
CA SER A 42 -2.98 -11.14 14.05
C SER A 42 -3.34 -10.77 15.50
N HIS A 43 -2.45 -11.05 16.46
CA HIS A 43 -2.73 -10.83 17.88
C HIS A 43 -3.02 -9.36 18.20
N GLN A 44 -2.27 -8.44 17.59
CA GLN A 44 -2.49 -7.00 17.80
C GLN A 44 -3.86 -6.58 17.30
N ILE A 45 -4.28 -7.10 16.14
CA ILE A 45 -5.57 -6.79 15.53
C ILE A 45 -6.73 -7.41 16.30
N ILE A 46 -6.61 -8.68 16.70
CA ILE A 46 -7.62 -9.35 17.52
C ILE A 46 -7.82 -8.55 18.81
N ALA A 47 -6.73 -8.27 19.54
CA ALA A 47 -6.81 -7.52 20.80
C ALA A 47 -7.42 -6.12 20.62
N ALA A 48 -7.17 -5.49 19.46
CA ALA A 48 -7.70 -4.17 19.13
C ALA A 48 -9.18 -4.19 18.71
N LEU A 49 -9.64 -5.23 18.00
CA LEU A 49 -10.99 -5.26 17.40
C LEU A 49 -12.01 -6.07 18.22
N GLU A 50 -11.60 -7.10 18.96
CA GLU A 50 -12.49 -8.06 19.62
C GLU A 50 -13.55 -7.39 20.50
N LYS A 51 -13.19 -6.29 21.17
CA LYS A 51 -14.09 -5.54 22.07
C LYS A 51 -15.06 -4.60 21.35
N HIS A 52 -14.84 -4.31 20.07
CA HIS A 52 -15.54 -3.25 19.34
C HIS A 52 -16.41 -3.76 18.21
N VAL A 53 -16.12 -4.94 17.64
CA VAL A 53 -16.76 -5.44 16.40
C VAL A 53 -18.29 -5.52 16.50
N SER A 54 -18.82 -5.98 17.63
CA SER A 54 -20.27 -6.09 17.86
C SER A 54 -21.01 -4.75 17.91
N THR A 55 -20.28 -3.64 17.94
CA THR A 55 -20.83 -2.29 18.00
C THR A 55 -20.55 -1.46 16.76
N LEU A 56 -19.78 -1.99 15.80
CA LEU A 56 -19.43 -1.27 14.57
C LEU A 56 -20.66 -1.07 13.70
N SER A 57 -20.84 0.17 13.24
CA SER A 57 -21.89 0.54 12.30
C SER A 57 -21.42 0.36 10.86
N ILE A 58 -20.24 0.89 10.51
CA ILE A 58 -19.66 0.85 9.17
C ILE A 58 -18.13 0.81 9.21
N ILE A 59 -17.51 0.43 8.09
CA ILE A 59 -16.05 0.48 7.86
C ILE A 59 -15.76 1.42 6.69
N LEU A 60 -14.72 2.25 6.82
CA LEU A 60 -14.18 3.08 5.75
C LEU A 60 -12.73 2.67 5.47
N LEU A 61 -12.37 2.48 4.20
CA LEU A 61 -10.98 2.21 3.79
C LEU A 61 -10.40 3.42 3.05
N THR A 62 -9.14 3.75 3.33
CA THR A 62 -8.48 4.93 2.76
C THR A 62 -7.62 4.63 1.54
N HIS A 63 -6.69 3.68 1.67
CA HIS A 63 -5.66 3.39 0.67
C HIS A 63 -5.57 1.88 0.37
N PRO A 64 -5.19 1.49 -0.87
CA PRO A 64 -4.93 0.10 -1.21
C PRO A 64 -3.52 -0.30 -0.80
N THR A 65 -3.17 -0.19 0.47
CA THR A 65 -1.85 -0.58 1.00
C THR A 65 -2.01 -1.45 2.24
N ILE A 66 -0.96 -2.17 2.60
CA ILE A 66 -0.97 -3.10 3.74
C ILE A 66 -1.26 -2.35 5.03
N ASP A 67 -0.67 -1.17 5.17
CA ASP A 67 -0.81 -0.29 6.32
C ASP A 67 -2.25 0.20 6.57
N HIS A 68 -3.14 0.11 5.58
CA HIS A 68 -4.52 0.63 5.69
C HIS A 68 -5.60 -0.44 5.50
N LEU A 69 -5.36 -1.49 4.72
CA LEU A 69 -6.37 -2.55 4.51
C LEU A 69 -5.83 -3.98 4.53
N GLY A 70 -4.54 -4.16 4.82
CA GLY A 70 -3.87 -5.46 4.72
C GLY A 70 -4.54 -6.58 5.52
N ALA A 71 -5.15 -6.25 6.66
CA ALA A 71 -5.81 -7.21 7.52
C ALA A 71 -7.32 -7.36 7.28
N TYR A 72 -7.91 -6.60 6.34
CA TYR A 72 -9.35 -6.60 6.08
C TYR A 72 -9.88 -8.01 5.76
N ALA A 73 -9.29 -8.68 4.77
CA ALA A 73 -9.71 -10.02 4.36
C ALA A 73 -9.53 -11.07 5.47
N TRP A 74 -8.47 -10.93 6.26
CA TRP A 74 -8.22 -11.78 7.42
C TRP A 74 -9.30 -11.59 8.49
N CYS A 75 -9.69 -10.34 8.79
CA CYS A 75 -10.76 -10.03 9.73
C CYS A 75 -12.12 -10.57 9.25
N CYS A 76 -12.42 -10.48 7.95
CA CYS A 76 -13.65 -11.06 7.40
C CYS A 76 -13.76 -12.57 7.57
N LYS A 77 -12.62 -13.29 7.63
CA LYS A 77 -12.60 -14.74 7.83
C LYS A 77 -12.67 -15.13 9.31
N HIS A 78 -11.89 -14.45 10.14
CA HIS A 78 -11.61 -14.92 11.50
C HIS A 78 -12.34 -14.16 12.61
N VAL A 79 -12.77 -12.92 12.36
CA VAL A 79 -13.43 -12.10 13.37
C VAL A 79 -14.96 -12.26 13.21
N PRO A 80 -15.66 -12.83 14.20
CA PRO A 80 -17.11 -12.98 14.13
C PRO A 80 -17.81 -11.64 13.92
N LEU A 81 -18.93 -11.64 13.20
CA LEU A 81 -19.73 -10.46 12.83
C LEU A 81 -19.04 -9.45 11.89
N PHE A 82 -17.70 -9.42 11.82
CA PHE A 82 -16.96 -8.42 11.05
C PHE A 82 -17.36 -8.39 9.57
N ARG A 83 -17.54 -9.56 8.94
CA ARG A 83 -18.01 -9.69 7.54
C ARG A 83 -19.39 -9.06 7.29
N HIS A 84 -20.21 -8.88 8.32
CA HIS A 84 -21.56 -8.33 8.21
C HIS A 84 -21.59 -6.80 8.38
N VAL A 85 -20.45 -6.16 8.70
CA VAL A 85 -20.34 -4.71 8.78
C VAL A 85 -20.18 -4.13 7.37
N PRO A 86 -21.06 -3.22 6.92
CA PRO A 86 -20.94 -2.58 5.62
C PRO A 86 -19.63 -1.78 5.49
N CYS A 87 -18.87 -2.06 4.44
CA CYS A 87 -17.60 -1.42 4.16
C CYS A 87 -17.72 -0.51 2.93
N TYR A 88 -17.09 0.67 2.98
CA TYR A 88 -17.07 1.65 1.91
C TYR A 88 -15.64 2.03 1.53
N ALA A 89 -15.38 2.09 0.23
CA ALA A 89 -14.09 2.47 -0.33
C ALA A 89 -14.27 2.97 -1.75
N THR A 90 -13.29 3.66 -2.33
CA THR A 90 -13.31 4.01 -3.75
C THR A 90 -13.04 2.79 -4.63
N VAL A 91 -13.48 2.84 -5.89
CA VAL A 91 -13.30 1.74 -6.86
C VAL A 91 -11.84 1.25 -6.92
N PRO A 92 -10.82 2.12 -7.07
CA PRO A 92 -9.44 1.63 -7.16
C PRO A 92 -8.93 1.05 -5.84
N VAL A 93 -9.41 1.54 -4.68
CA VAL A 93 -9.04 0.98 -3.37
C VAL A 93 -9.55 -0.46 -3.24
N VAL A 94 -10.77 -0.74 -3.72
CA VAL A 94 -11.34 -2.09 -3.75
C VAL A 94 -10.53 -3.00 -4.68
N ASP A 95 -10.34 -2.59 -5.93
CA ASP A 95 -9.71 -3.43 -6.96
C ASP A 95 -8.22 -3.71 -6.68
N LEU A 96 -7.46 -2.67 -6.32
CA LEU A 96 -6.05 -2.82 -6.00
C LEU A 96 -5.83 -3.44 -4.61
N GLY A 97 -6.70 -3.13 -3.64
CA GLY A 97 -6.65 -3.71 -2.31
C GLY A 97 -6.82 -5.23 -2.30
N ARG A 98 -7.68 -5.75 -3.19
CA ARG A 98 -7.79 -7.20 -3.42
C ARG A 98 -6.45 -7.81 -3.84
N GLY A 99 -5.72 -7.11 -4.72
CA GLY A 99 -4.39 -7.50 -5.18
C GLY A 99 -3.35 -7.53 -4.06
N VAL A 100 -3.40 -6.57 -3.13
CA VAL A 100 -2.55 -6.53 -1.93
C VAL A 100 -2.79 -7.76 -1.05
N CYS A 101 -4.05 -8.04 -0.71
CA CYS A 101 -4.38 -9.18 0.14
C CYS A 101 -3.96 -10.52 -0.51
N LEU A 102 -4.10 -10.66 -1.84
CA LEU A 102 -3.61 -11.84 -2.56
C LEU A 102 -2.09 -12.00 -2.49
N ASP A 103 -1.35 -10.89 -2.50
CA ASP A 103 0.11 -10.92 -2.43
C ASP A 103 0.59 -11.30 -1.02
N VAL A 104 0.01 -10.67 0.01
CA VAL A 104 0.29 -10.94 1.42
C VAL A 104 -0.05 -12.38 1.80
N HIS A 105 -1.27 -12.85 1.51
CA HIS A 105 -1.73 -14.18 1.93
C HIS A 105 -1.23 -15.32 1.05
N GLY A 106 -0.77 -15.00 -0.17
CA GLY A 106 -0.29 -16.01 -1.08
C GLY A 106 1.14 -16.47 -0.78
N CYS A 107 1.96 -15.65 -0.12
CA CYS A 107 3.40 -15.90 0.00
C CYS A 107 3.71 -17.03 0.99
N PRO A 108 4.63 -17.98 0.68
CA PRO A 108 5.10 -18.95 1.66
C PRO A 108 5.80 -18.20 2.81
N GLY A 109 5.12 -18.08 3.96
CA GLY A 109 5.56 -17.27 5.10
C GLY A 109 4.86 -15.92 5.28
N GLY A 110 4.00 -15.52 4.33
CA GLY A 110 3.07 -14.41 4.50
C GLY A 110 1.94 -14.82 5.44
N VAL A 111 1.95 -14.26 6.65
CA VAL A 111 1.10 -14.66 7.79
C VAL A 111 1.38 -16.09 8.25
N SER A 112 2.33 -16.28 9.19
CA SER A 112 2.24 -17.47 10.06
C SER A 112 0.91 -17.40 10.79
N GLY A 113 0.09 -18.45 10.64
CA GLY A 113 -1.28 -18.51 11.11
C GLY A 113 -1.45 -17.84 12.46
N GLY A 114 -2.38 -16.90 12.53
CA GLY A 114 -2.57 -16.09 13.71
C GLY A 114 -2.86 -16.94 14.93
N THR A 115 -2.20 -16.65 16.06
CA THR A 115 -2.44 -17.37 17.31
C THR A 115 -3.55 -16.65 18.09
N VAL A 116 -4.69 -17.30 18.26
CA VAL A 116 -5.75 -16.86 19.18
C VAL A 116 -5.57 -17.56 20.52
N PRO A 117 -5.63 -16.85 21.67
CA PRO A 117 -5.73 -17.51 22.97
C PRO A 117 -7.07 -18.25 23.09
N THR A 118 -7.05 -19.47 23.61
CA THR A 118 -8.22 -20.38 23.75
C THR A 118 -9.41 -19.77 24.50
N SER A 119 -9.24 -18.65 25.19
CA SER A 119 -10.32 -17.90 25.85
C SER A 119 -11.38 -17.35 24.89
N SER A 120 -11.04 -17.08 23.62
CA SER A 120 -11.97 -16.49 22.65
C SER A 120 -12.83 -17.54 21.91
N VAL A 121 -12.56 -18.83 22.12
CA VAL A 121 -13.22 -19.96 21.42
C VAL A 121 -14.06 -20.85 22.34
N ALA A 122 -14.01 -20.62 23.66
CA ALA A 122 -14.80 -21.40 24.61
C ALA A 122 -16.26 -20.91 24.67
N SER A 123 -17.09 -21.48 23.81
CA SER A 123 -18.53 -21.53 24.03
C SER A 123 -18.83 -22.41 25.25
N ALA A 124 -19.28 -21.78 26.33
CA ALA A 124 -20.23 -22.17 27.40
C ALA A 124 -20.45 -23.63 27.87
N ASP A 125 -19.72 -24.66 27.44
CA ASP A 125 -19.94 -26.04 27.91
C ASP A 125 -18.61 -26.78 28.14
N ALA A 126 -17.97 -26.55 29.29
CA ALA A 126 -17.06 -27.51 29.90
C ALA A 126 -16.98 -27.27 31.40
N SER A 127 -17.61 -28.18 32.16
CA SER A 127 -17.58 -28.26 33.61
C SER A 127 -16.16 -28.37 34.15
N ALA A 128 -15.94 -27.70 35.30
CA ALA A 128 -14.77 -27.83 36.14
C ALA A 128 -14.49 -29.28 36.52
N ASP A 129 -13.22 -29.70 36.43
CA ASP A 129 -12.53 -30.44 37.48
C ASP A 129 -11.03 -30.57 37.14
N ASP A 130 -10.23 -30.56 38.19
CA ASP A 130 -8.79 -30.87 38.31
C ASP A 130 -7.77 -29.73 38.17
N ASP A 131 -7.45 -29.16 39.34
CA ASP A 131 -6.28 -28.34 39.63
C ASP A 131 -5.03 -29.22 39.79
N HIS A 132 -3.92 -28.76 39.22
CA HIS A 132 -2.51 -29.15 39.41
C HIS A 132 -1.80 -29.89 38.23
N ILE A 133 -0.75 -29.21 37.75
CA ILE A 133 0.32 -29.61 36.80
C ILE A 133 0.04 -29.30 35.31
N ALA A 134 0.35 -28.07 34.85
CA ALA A 134 0.63 -27.79 33.41
C ALA A 134 1.27 -26.39 33.15
N GLU A 135 2.49 -26.13 33.62
CA GLU A 135 3.37 -25.11 32.99
C GLU A 135 4.04 -25.69 31.74
N SER A 136 3.28 -26.04 30.70
CA SER A 136 3.81 -26.18 29.34
C SER A 136 2.69 -26.37 28.33
N ARG A 137 2.62 -25.47 27.34
CA ARG A 137 1.81 -25.52 26.11
C ARG A 137 0.31 -25.24 26.29
N SER A 138 -0.04 -23.96 26.34
CA SER A 138 -1.33 -23.53 25.77
C SER A 138 -1.36 -23.89 24.27
N PRO A 139 -2.42 -24.55 23.78
CA PRO A 139 -2.49 -24.94 22.38
C PRO A 139 -2.75 -23.69 21.51
N HIS A 140 -1.73 -23.23 20.79
CA HIS A 140 -1.87 -22.19 19.79
C HIS A 140 -2.62 -22.76 18.57
N ILE A 141 -3.87 -22.34 18.35
CA ILE A 141 -4.58 -22.64 17.10
C ILE A 141 -3.98 -21.75 16.02
N LEU A 142 -3.32 -22.35 15.03
CA LEU A 142 -2.84 -21.64 13.84
C LEU A 142 -4.04 -21.39 12.93
N LEU A 143 -4.45 -20.13 12.79
CA LEU A 143 -5.53 -19.76 11.88
C LEU A 143 -5.06 -19.81 10.42
N GLU A 144 -5.82 -20.48 9.55
CA GLU A 144 -5.51 -20.54 8.13
C GLU A 144 -5.69 -19.18 7.44
N PRO A 145 -4.78 -18.78 6.53
CA PRO A 145 -4.97 -17.57 5.75
C PRO A 145 -6.24 -17.65 4.87
N PRO A 146 -6.85 -16.52 4.50
CA PRO A 146 -8.00 -16.52 3.60
C PRO A 146 -7.60 -16.98 2.19
N SER A 147 -8.43 -17.80 1.58
CA SER A 147 -8.23 -18.28 0.22
C SER A 147 -8.47 -17.15 -0.80
N PRO A 148 -7.97 -17.26 -2.04
CA PRO A 148 -8.23 -16.27 -3.08
C PRO A 148 -9.73 -16.00 -3.34
N ASP A 149 -10.56 -17.03 -3.21
CA ASP A 149 -12.01 -16.94 -3.39
C ASP A 149 -12.68 -16.25 -2.19
N GLU A 150 -12.21 -16.53 -0.97
CA GLU A 150 -12.67 -15.82 0.23
C GLU A 150 -12.31 -14.33 0.16
N ILE A 151 -11.07 -14.00 -0.25
CA ILE A 151 -10.64 -12.62 -0.48
C ILE A 151 -11.55 -11.97 -1.53
N ALA A 152 -11.80 -12.62 -2.66
CA ALA A 152 -12.68 -12.10 -3.69
C ALA A 152 -14.09 -11.81 -3.16
N ALA A 153 -14.67 -12.74 -2.40
CA ALA A 153 -16.00 -12.58 -1.83
C ALA A 153 -16.08 -11.42 -0.83
N CYS A 154 -15.02 -11.18 -0.04
CA CYS A 154 -14.97 -10.08 0.91
C CYS A 154 -14.87 -8.71 0.22
N PHE A 155 -14.06 -8.60 -0.84
CA PHE A 155 -13.93 -7.35 -1.61
C PHE A 155 -15.15 -7.05 -2.47
N ASN A 156 -15.81 -8.07 -3.01
CA ASN A 156 -17.08 -7.91 -3.74
C ASN A 156 -18.24 -7.41 -2.85
N ALA A 157 -18.13 -7.57 -1.53
CA ALA A 157 -19.11 -7.07 -0.57
C ALA A 157 -18.88 -5.60 -0.17
N ILE A 158 -17.75 -5.00 -0.56
CA ILE A 158 -17.47 -3.58 -0.31
C ILE A 158 -18.34 -2.73 -1.24
N HIS A 159 -18.92 -1.66 -0.72
CA HIS A 159 -19.66 -0.67 -1.48
C HIS A 159 -18.70 0.32 -2.15
N PRO A 160 -18.54 0.29 -3.48
CA PRO A 160 -17.62 1.18 -4.17
C PRO A 160 -18.21 2.58 -4.29
N LEU A 161 -17.41 3.60 -3.99
CA LEU A 161 -17.74 5.01 -4.11
C LEU A 161 -16.88 5.71 -5.18
N LYS A 162 -17.37 6.85 -5.67
CA LYS A 162 -16.59 7.79 -6.48
C LYS A 162 -16.24 9.03 -5.65
N TYR A 163 -15.23 9.77 -6.09
CA TYR A 163 -14.89 11.03 -5.44
C TYR A 163 -16.03 12.06 -5.52
N SER A 164 -16.12 12.90 -4.50
CA SER A 164 -17.02 14.05 -4.41
C SER A 164 -18.50 13.69 -4.52
N GLN A 165 -18.86 12.42 -4.25
CA GLN A 165 -20.25 11.96 -4.21
C GLN A 165 -20.66 11.72 -2.75
N PRO A 166 -21.54 12.57 -2.17
CA PRO A 166 -22.09 12.33 -0.85
C PRO A 166 -22.92 11.06 -0.83
N HIS A 167 -22.64 10.18 0.13
CA HIS A 167 -23.30 8.90 0.28
C HIS A 167 -23.86 8.76 1.69
N GLN A 168 -25.09 8.26 1.80
CA GLN A 168 -25.70 7.89 3.08
C GLN A 168 -25.51 6.38 3.28
N PRO A 169 -24.65 5.97 4.23
CA PRO A 169 -24.34 4.56 4.40
C PRO A 169 -25.49 3.81 5.08
N ILE A 170 -25.43 2.49 5.01
CA ILE A 170 -26.34 1.57 5.66
C ILE A 170 -25.61 1.02 6.90
N ALA A 171 -26.29 0.99 8.03
CA ALA A 171 -25.73 0.46 9.28
C ALA A 171 -25.67 -1.08 9.25
N ALA A 172 -24.72 -1.66 9.96
CA ALA A 172 -24.73 -3.09 10.27
C ALA A 172 -26.04 -3.48 10.99
N SER A 173 -26.56 -4.67 10.72
CA SER A 173 -27.87 -5.13 11.22
C SER A 173 -27.99 -5.18 12.74
N PHE A 174 -26.87 -5.32 13.44
CA PHE A 174 -26.76 -5.37 14.90
C PHE A 174 -26.40 -4.01 15.52
N SER A 175 -26.22 -2.97 14.71
CA SER A 175 -25.83 -1.63 15.16
C SER A 175 -27.00 -0.63 15.07
N PRO A 176 -26.95 0.49 15.82
CA PRO A 176 -27.94 1.56 15.69
C PRO A 176 -28.01 2.12 14.26
N SER A 177 -29.15 2.72 13.91
CA SER A 177 -29.28 3.41 12.62
C SER A 177 -28.29 4.56 12.52
N VAL A 178 -27.59 4.65 11.39
CA VAL A 178 -26.65 5.74 11.05
C VAL A 178 -27.37 7.02 10.59
N GLY A 179 -28.64 7.20 10.93
CA GLY A 179 -29.51 8.27 10.41
C GLY A 179 -28.86 9.66 10.43
N GLY A 180 -28.81 10.30 9.26
CA GLY A 180 -28.19 11.62 9.07
C GLY A 180 -26.68 11.60 8.82
N LEU A 181 -26.03 10.43 8.85
CA LEU A 181 -24.62 10.29 8.50
C LEU A 181 -24.44 10.43 6.97
N THR A 182 -23.51 11.28 6.57
CA THR A 182 -23.09 11.41 5.18
C THR A 182 -21.58 11.24 5.10
N ILE A 183 -21.13 10.33 4.23
CA ILE A 183 -19.72 10.11 3.94
C ILE A 183 -19.42 10.56 2.51
N THR A 184 -18.34 11.29 2.31
CA THR A 184 -17.88 11.74 0.99
C THR A 184 -16.38 11.47 0.87
N ALA A 185 -15.97 10.83 -0.22
CA ALA A 185 -14.57 10.57 -0.51
C ALA A 185 -13.96 11.69 -1.37
N TYR A 186 -12.78 12.18 -1.03
CA TYR A 186 -11.98 13.13 -1.83
C TYR A 186 -10.61 12.54 -2.14
N GLY A 187 -9.96 12.96 -3.22
CA GLY A 187 -8.64 12.43 -3.60
C GLY A 187 -7.54 12.81 -2.61
N ALA A 188 -6.80 11.83 -2.09
CA ALA A 188 -5.66 12.03 -1.20
C ALA A 188 -4.33 12.27 -1.93
N GLY A 189 -4.26 11.94 -3.23
CA GLY A 189 -3.07 12.16 -4.07
C GLY A 189 -1.83 11.34 -3.71
N HIS A 190 -1.97 10.32 -2.86
CA HIS A 190 -0.89 9.44 -2.44
C HIS A 190 -0.89 8.09 -3.20
N THR A 191 -2.07 7.53 -3.43
CA THR A 191 -2.29 6.25 -4.13
C THR A 191 -3.42 6.41 -5.14
N LEU A 192 -3.49 5.53 -6.15
CA LEU A 192 -4.66 5.49 -7.03
C LEU A 192 -5.93 5.22 -6.22
N GLY A 193 -6.93 6.09 -6.33
CA GLY A 193 -8.16 6.01 -5.53
C GLY A 193 -8.02 6.36 -4.05
N GLY A 194 -6.82 6.71 -3.55
CA GLY A 194 -6.61 7.03 -2.13
C GLY A 194 -7.52 8.16 -1.64
N THR A 195 -8.11 8.01 -0.46
CA THR A 195 -9.21 8.87 -0.01
C THR A 195 -8.90 9.72 1.23
N ILE A 196 -9.33 10.98 1.16
CA ILE A 196 -9.65 11.80 2.32
C ILE A 196 -11.16 11.65 2.56
N TRP A 197 -11.56 11.22 3.75
CA TRP A 197 -12.97 11.08 4.08
C TRP A 197 -13.50 12.35 4.74
N HIS A 198 -14.60 12.88 4.21
CA HIS A 198 -15.43 13.85 4.89
C HIS A 198 -16.65 13.13 5.48
N ILE A 199 -16.75 13.17 6.80
CA ILE A 199 -17.78 12.49 7.59
C ILE A 199 -18.63 13.57 8.25
N GLN A 200 -19.88 13.69 7.81
CA GLN A 200 -20.83 14.67 8.31
C GLN A 200 -21.94 13.96 9.08
N HIS A 201 -22.16 14.36 10.34
CA HIS A 201 -23.28 13.87 11.16
C HIS A 201 -23.87 15.02 11.97
N GLY A 202 -25.10 15.42 11.64
CA GLY A 202 -25.70 16.62 12.23
C GLY A 202 -24.84 17.86 11.99
N LEU A 203 -24.37 18.48 13.08
CA LEU A 203 -23.49 19.65 13.05
C LEU A 203 -21.98 19.30 13.05
N GLU A 204 -21.64 18.02 13.21
CA GLU A 204 -20.25 17.57 13.23
C GLU A 204 -19.75 17.34 11.81
N SER A 205 -18.63 17.99 11.47
CA SER A 205 -17.92 17.85 10.21
C SER A 205 -16.51 17.36 10.52
N ILE A 206 -16.23 16.09 10.25
CA ILE A 206 -14.93 15.45 10.53
C ILE A 206 -14.24 15.19 9.19
N VAL A 207 -13.00 15.64 9.06
CA VAL A 207 -12.17 15.34 7.90
C VAL A 207 -11.06 14.38 8.33
N TYR A 208 -11.06 13.18 7.76
CA TYR A 208 -10.06 12.15 8.02
C TYR A 208 -9.11 12.06 6.83
N ALA A 209 -7.87 12.50 7.04
CA ALA A 209 -6.82 12.64 6.03
C ALA A 209 -5.47 12.15 6.58
N THR A 210 -5.30 10.82 6.65
CA THR A 210 -4.06 10.20 7.13
C THR A 210 -2.92 10.41 6.14
N ASP A 211 -2.89 9.66 5.04
CA ASP A 211 -1.74 9.63 4.13
C ASP A 211 -2.08 10.34 2.81
N TRP A 212 -1.75 11.64 2.74
CA TRP A 212 -2.05 12.49 1.59
C TRP A 212 -0.80 13.24 1.09
N SER A 213 -0.79 13.59 -0.19
CA SER A 213 0.28 14.36 -0.82
C SER A 213 -0.29 15.53 -1.61
N GLN A 214 0.17 16.75 -1.32
CA GLN A 214 -0.16 17.92 -2.14
C GLN A 214 0.62 17.94 -3.45
N ALA A 215 1.80 17.31 -3.47
CA ALA A 215 2.64 17.27 -4.66
C ALA A 215 2.04 16.33 -5.70
N ARG A 216 1.99 16.79 -6.96
CA ARG A 216 1.62 15.95 -8.10
C ARG A 216 2.77 15.01 -8.43
N GLU A 217 2.49 13.73 -8.53
CA GLU A 217 3.43 12.72 -9.02
C GLU A 217 3.28 12.59 -10.56
N SER A 218 3.93 11.61 -11.18
CA SER A 218 3.87 11.44 -12.64
C SER A 218 2.57 10.76 -13.07
N LEU A 219 2.07 9.78 -12.29
CA LEU A 219 0.83 9.08 -12.54
C LEU A 219 -0.35 9.65 -11.73
N TYR A 220 -0.10 10.12 -10.52
CA TYR A 220 -1.16 10.52 -9.58
C TYR A 220 -1.34 12.04 -9.45
N PRO A 221 -2.60 12.52 -9.38
CA PRO A 221 -2.88 13.92 -9.08
C PRO A 221 -2.54 14.21 -7.61
N GLY A 222 -2.37 15.50 -7.29
CA GLY A 222 -2.23 15.94 -5.89
C GLY A 222 -3.55 15.83 -5.11
N ALA A 223 -3.47 15.93 -3.80
CA ALA A 223 -4.62 15.91 -2.90
C ALA A 223 -5.65 17.00 -3.23
N ALA A 224 -6.93 16.66 -3.14
CA ALA A 224 -8.08 17.48 -3.52
C ALA A 224 -8.44 18.54 -2.44
N TRP A 225 -7.45 19.10 -1.76
CA TRP A 225 -7.66 20.16 -0.77
C TRP A 225 -8.10 21.47 -1.41
N LEU A 226 -7.50 21.81 -2.55
CA LEU A 226 -7.56 23.14 -3.14
C LEU A 226 -8.36 23.13 -4.45
N THR A 227 -9.37 23.99 -4.56
CA THR A 227 -9.94 24.41 -5.84
C THR A 227 -9.01 25.47 -6.47
N ASN A 228 -8.73 25.31 -7.76
CA ASN A 228 -7.93 26.26 -8.56
C ASN A 228 -6.56 26.63 -7.95
N GLY A 229 -6.03 25.79 -7.06
CA GLY A 229 -4.73 25.98 -6.41
C GLY A 229 -4.69 27.03 -5.30
N SER A 230 -5.81 27.66 -4.93
CA SER A 230 -5.82 28.77 -3.97
C SER A 230 -6.84 28.65 -2.85
N GLU A 231 -8.00 28.03 -3.07
CA GLU A 231 -9.07 27.97 -2.07
C GLU A 231 -9.34 26.56 -1.58
N ILE A 232 -9.52 26.37 -0.28
CA ILE A 232 -9.96 25.07 0.25
C ILE A 232 -11.38 24.79 -0.24
N ILE A 233 -11.61 23.56 -0.74
CA ILE A 233 -12.92 23.11 -1.21
C ILE A 233 -13.97 23.30 -0.10
N GLU A 234 -15.15 23.79 -0.48
CA GLU A 234 -16.20 24.20 0.46
C GLU A 234 -16.55 23.12 1.51
N PRO A 235 -16.68 21.82 1.17
CA PRO A 235 -17.01 20.78 2.16
C PRO A 235 -15.92 20.51 3.20
N LEU A 236 -14.66 20.76 2.85
CA LEU A 236 -13.51 20.58 3.76
C LEU A 236 -13.14 21.88 4.47
N ARG A 237 -13.88 22.97 4.23
CA ARG A 237 -13.64 24.27 4.84
C ARG A 237 -14.16 24.26 6.28
N ARG A 238 -13.27 24.56 7.24
CA ARG A 238 -13.59 24.68 8.68
C ARG A 238 -14.28 23.43 9.27
N PRO A 239 -13.64 22.25 9.21
CA PRO A 239 -14.19 21.08 9.87
C PRO A 239 -14.18 21.26 11.39
N THR A 240 -15.10 20.57 12.07
CA THR A 240 -15.09 20.44 13.53
C THR A 240 -13.79 19.80 14.00
N ALA A 241 -13.28 18.82 13.24
CA ALA A 241 -11.98 18.21 13.48
C ALA A 241 -11.31 17.75 12.18
N LEU A 242 -10.00 17.93 12.13
CA LEU A 242 -9.11 17.35 11.11
C LEU A 242 -8.28 16.25 11.78
N VAL A 243 -8.50 15.01 11.37
CA VAL A 243 -7.68 13.86 11.76
C VAL A 243 -6.63 13.66 10.68
N CYS A 244 -5.35 13.85 11.00
CA CYS A 244 -4.27 13.70 10.04
C CYS A 244 -3.05 12.98 10.59
N SER A 245 -2.26 12.41 9.68
CA SER A 245 -0.99 11.77 10.01
C SER A 245 0.09 12.83 10.30
N SER A 246 1.01 12.50 11.20
CA SER A 246 2.24 13.28 11.43
C SER A 246 3.41 12.80 10.56
N LYS A 247 3.19 11.79 9.71
CA LYS A 247 4.21 11.28 8.78
C LYS A 247 4.70 12.44 7.89
N GLY A 248 6.02 12.63 7.86
CA GLY A 248 6.66 13.62 7.00
C GLY A 248 6.80 15.03 7.58
N VAL A 249 6.27 15.32 8.79
CA VAL A 249 6.40 16.64 9.44
C VAL A 249 7.86 17.02 9.72
N GLU A 250 8.73 16.04 9.98
CA GLU A 250 10.16 16.25 10.25
C GLU A 250 11.01 16.41 8.98
N LYS A 251 10.42 16.35 7.77
CA LYS A 251 11.18 16.47 6.52
C LYS A 251 11.58 17.93 6.29
N THR A 252 12.80 18.29 6.69
CA THR A 252 13.35 19.66 6.55
C THR A 252 13.64 20.06 5.10
N GLU A 253 13.98 19.09 4.24
CA GLU A 253 14.25 19.32 2.81
C GLU A 253 13.39 18.41 1.93
N VAL A 254 12.43 19.00 1.22
CA VAL A 254 11.65 18.29 0.20
C VAL A 254 12.29 18.56 -1.16
N LEU A 255 13.05 17.58 -1.67
CA LEU A 255 13.55 17.63 -3.04
C LEU A 255 12.37 17.73 -4.02
N SER A 256 12.51 18.57 -5.04
CA SER A 256 11.49 18.64 -6.10
C SER A 256 11.36 17.29 -6.79
N ARG A 257 10.15 16.96 -7.27
CA ARG A 257 9.87 15.69 -7.98
C ARG A 257 10.92 15.39 -9.04
N LYS A 258 11.18 16.36 -9.93
CA LYS A 258 12.19 16.25 -10.99
C LYS A 258 13.57 15.84 -10.45
N LYS A 259 14.06 16.48 -9.36
CA LYS A 259 15.36 16.11 -8.77
C LYS A 259 15.35 14.70 -8.17
N ARG A 260 14.24 14.28 -7.55
CA ARG A 260 14.08 12.91 -7.03
C ARG A 260 14.15 11.89 -8.16
N ASP A 261 13.40 12.13 -9.23
CA ASP A 261 13.33 11.25 -10.39
C ASP A 261 14.69 11.19 -11.10
N ASP A 262 15.34 12.34 -11.35
CA ASP A 262 16.67 12.41 -11.97
C ASP A 262 17.71 11.62 -11.15
N THR A 263 17.66 11.69 -9.82
CA THR A 263 18.56 10.96 -8.92
C THR A 263 18.29 9.44 -8.95
N LEU A 264 17.03 9.03 -8.94
CA LEU A 264 16.67 7.62 -9.06
C LEU A 264 17.12 7.06 -10.41
N LEU A 265 16.85 7.78 -11.49
CA LEU A 265 17.18 7.36 -12.85
C LEU A 265 18.69 7.35 -13.12
N SER A 266 19.45 8.28 -12.55
CA SER A 266 20.91 8.26 -12.65
C SER A 266 21.50 7.02 -12.00
N LEU A 267 21.08 6.70 -10.77
CA LEU A 267 21.51 5.51 -10.03
C LEU A 267 21.18 4.22 -10.78
N VAL A 268 19.95 4.11 -11.30
CA VAL A 268 19.53 2.96 -12.11
C VAL A 268 20.43 2.84 -13.34
N ARG A 269 20.59 3.92 -14.11
CA ARG A 269 21.37 3.95 -15.35
C ARG A 269 22.84 3.59 -15.13
N GLU A 270 23.47 4.13 -14.10
CA GLU A 270 24.86 3.83 -13.75
C GLU A 270 25.05 2.35 -13.41
N THR A 271 24.13 1.78 -12.62
CA THR A 271 24.17 0.37 -12.23
C THR A 271 24.04 -0.57 -13.42
N ILE A 272 23.05 -0.32 -14.29
CA ILE A 272 22.81 -1.18 -15.45
C ILE A 272 23.92 -1.04 -16.51
N ALA A 273 24.59 0.13 -16.60
CA ALA A 273 25.74 0.34 -17.48
C ALA A 273 26.95 -0.52 -17.06
N GLN A 274 27.11 -0.78 -15.76
CA GLN A 274 28.13 -1.68 -15.20
C GLN A 274 27.74 -3.18 -15.32
N GLY A 275 26.56 -3.48 -15.87
CA GLY A 275 26.01 -4.82 -15.99
C GLY A 275 25.43 -5.38 -14.68
N GLY A 276 25.23 -4.52 -13.68
CA GLY A 276 24.58 -4.86 -12.41
C GLY A 276 23.06 -5.00 -12.56
N LYS A 277 22.43 -5.53 -11.50
CA LYS A 277 20.96 -5.61 -11.37
C LYS A 277 20.49 -4.64 -10.29
N VAL A 278 19.30 -4.10 -10.48
CA VAL A 278 18.69 -3.16 -9.53
C VAL A 278 17.44 -3.81 -8.92
N LEU A 279 17.36 -3.83 -7.60
CA LEU A 279 16.16 -4.18 -6.84
C LEU A 279 15.57 -2.90 -6.24
N ILE A 280 14.29 -2.67 -6.47
CA ILE A 280 13.51 -1.64 -5.77
C ILE A 280 12.40 -2.37 -5.01
N PRO A 281 12.55 -2.61 -3.70
CA PRO A 281 11.48 -3.12 -2.85
C PRO A 281 10.38 -2.06 -2.77
N THR A 282 9.14 -2.45 -3.02
CA THR A 282 7.98 -1.55 -3.05
C THR A 282 6.72 -2.33 -2.69
N ASP A 283 5.64 -1.61 -2.42
CA ASP A 283 4.32 -2.19 -2.28
C ASP A 283 3.81 -2.85 -3.57
N SER A 284 2.63 -3.48 -3.54
CA SER A 284 2.10 -4.25 -4.68
C SER A 284 1.05 -3.52 -5.54
N SER A 285 0.65 -2.29 -5.18
CA SER A 285 -0.61 -1.68 -5.67
C SER A 285 -0.56 -0.17 -5.94
N ALA A 286 0.33 0.58 -5.29
CA ALA A 286 0.42 2.02 -5.30
C ALA A 286 1.79 2.51 -5.79
N ARG A 287 2.81 2.59 -4.93
CA ARG A 287 4.14 3.12 -5.29
C ARG A 287 4.78 2.37 -6.44
N VAL A 288 4.52 1.07 -6.56
CA VAL A 288 4.97 0.24 -7.69
C VAL A 288 4.45 0.73 -9.06
N LEU A 289 3.20 1.20 -9.13
CA LEU A 289 2.61 1.65 -10.41
C LEU A 289 3.24 2.99 -10.85
N GLU A 290 3.46 3.90 -9.90
CA GLU A 290 4.16 5.16 -10.15
C GLU A 290 5.59 4.93 -10.63
N LEU A 291 6.35 4.06 -9.94
CA LEU A 291 7.72 3.73 -10.31
C LEU A 291 7.79 3.01 -11.65
N ALA A 292 6.88 2.06 -11.90
CA ALA A 292 6.79 1.37 -13.17
C ALA A 292 6.50 2.36 -14.30
N PHE A 293 5.58 3.31 -14.07
CA PHE A 293 5.21 4.33 -15.06
C PHE A 293 6.40 5.23 -15.39
N LEU A 294 7.09 5.75 -14.37
CA LEU A 294 8.30 6.56 -14.54
C LEU A 294 9.38 5.83 -15.34
N LEU A 295 9.67 4.58 -15.00
CA LEU A 295 10.66 3.76 -15.71
C LEU A 295 10.23 3.47 -17.14
N ASN A 296 8.93 3.22 -17.38
CA ASN A 296 8.39 2.96 -18.72
C ASN A 296 8.56 4.18 -19.63
N GLN A 297 8.21 5.39 -19.16
CA GLN A 297 8.42 6.62 -19.94
C GLN A 297 9.90 6.88 -20.18
N THR A 298 10.73 6.74 -19.15
CA THR A 298 12.18 6.95 -19.28
C THR A 298 12.79 6.02 -20.33
N TRP A 299 12.42 4.73 -20.32
CA TRP A 299 12.90 3.79 -21.34
C TRP A 299 12.41 4.18 -22.72
N ARG A 300 11.14 4.56 -22.88
CA ARG A 300 10.58 4.99 -24.16
C ARG A 300 11.34 6.17 -24.76
N GLU A 301 11.65 7.18 -23.95
CA GLU A 301 12.37 8.38 -24.39
C GLU A 301 13.85 8.10 -24.73
N ASN A 302 14.48 7.11 -24.08
CA ASN A 302 15.92 6.90 -24.19
C ASN A 302 16.33 5.67 -25.03
N VAL A 303 15.39 4.82 -25.45
CA VAL A 303 15.69 3.61 -26.25
C VAL A 303 16.30 3.94 -27.62
N ASP A 304 15.97 5.09 -28.20
CA ASP A 304 16.56 5.59 -29.45
C ASP A 304 17.53 6.76 -29.22
N GLY A 305 17.78 7.10 -27.95
CA GLY A 305 18.62 8.22 -27.54
C GLY A 305 20.08 7.85 -27.26
N PRO A 306 20.84 8.79 -26.64
CA PRO A 306 22.17 8.50 -26.14
C PRO A 306 22.12 7.40 -25.07
N HIS A 307 23.03 6.42 -25.13
CA HIS A 307 23.02 5.19 -24.32
C HIS A 307 21.94 4.17 -24.69
N SER A 308 21.38 4.21 -25.91
CA SER A 308 20.44 3.22 -26.45
C SER A 308 20.84 1.76 -26.18
N SER A 309 22.15 1.44 -26.27
CA SER A 309 22.66 0.10 -25.96
C SER A 309 22.32 -0.33 -24.53
N THR A 310 22.53 0.53 -23.54
CA THR A 310 22.24 0.25 -22.13
C THR A 310 20.76 -0.06 -21.92
N TYR A 311 19.87 0.79 -22.44
CA TYR A 311 18.42 0.63 -22.29
C TYR A 311 17.88 -0.61 -23.01
N ARG A 312 18.36 -0.90 -24.23
CA ARG A 312 17.94 -2.07 -25.03
C ARG A 312 18.42 -3.41 -24.45
N HIS A 313 19.53 -3.43 -23.71
CA HIS A 313 20.05 -4.65 -23.10
C HIS A 313 19.43 -4.94 -21.73
N CYS A 314 18.92 -3.93 -21.05
CA CYS A 314 18.25 -4.04 -19.76
C CYS A 314 16.76 -4.40 -19.92
N ARG A 315 16.22 -5.20 -19.00
CA ARG A 315 14.78 -5.45 -18.89
C ARG A 315 14.26 -4.96 -17.55
N ILE A 316 13.06 -4.38 -17.55
CA ILE A 316 12.36 -3.99 -16.32
C ILE A 316 11.31 -5.05 -16.00
N TYR A 317 11.25 -5.45 -14.74
CA TYR A 317 10.30 -6.41 -14.22
C TYR A 317 9.50 -5.81 -13.07
N MET A 318 8.19 -6.00 -13.10
CA MET A 318 7.28 -5.75 -11.99
C MET A 318 6.88 -7.10 -11.41
N ALA A 319 7.47 -7.48 -10.29
CA ALA A 319 7.28 -8.75 -9.61
C ALA A 319 6.30 -8.58 -8.45
N SER A 320 5.06 -9.02 -8.65
CA SER A 320 3.98 -9.08 -7.66
C SER A 320 2.96 -10.11 -8.14
N ARG A 321 2.31 -10.86 -7.25
CA ARG A 321 1.27 -11.84 -7.64
C ARG A 321 0.06 -11.22 -8.32
N SER A 322 -0.14 -9.93 -8.11
CA SER A 322 -1.22 -9.14 -8.71
C SER A 322 -0.75 -8.24 -9.86
N ALA A 323 0.52 -8.30 -10.29
CA ALA A 323 1.11 -7.33 -11.22
C ALA A 323 0.31 -7.14 -12.53
N THR A 324 -0.10 -8.22 -13.20
CA THR A 324 -0.87 -8.11 -14.46
C THR A 324 -2.25 -7.51 -14.22
N THR A 325 -2.85 -7.89 -13.09
CA THR A 325 -4.18 -7.44 -12.69
C THR A 325 -4.16 -5.96 -12.29
N SER A 326 -3.17 -5.50 -11.51
CA SER A 326 -3.00 -4.10 -11.14
C SER A 326 -2.82 -3.19 -12.35
N VAL A 327 -2.02 -3.61 -13.33
CA VAL A 327 -1.85 -2.89 -14.60
C VAL A 327 -3.16 -2.85 -15.40
N ARG A 328 -3.91 -3.96 -15.45
CA ARG A 328 -5.21 -4.00 -16.11
C ARG A 328 -6.20 -3.02 -15.45
N TYR A 329 -6.24 -3.01 -14.13
CA TYR A 329 -7.08 -2.12 -13.35
C TYR A 329 -6.76 -0.65 -13.59
N LEU A 330 -5.47 -0.28 -13.54
CA LEU A 330 -5.01 1.06 -13.89
C LEU A 330 -5.48 1.50 -15.28
N ASN A 331 -5.35 0.61 -16.28
CA ASN A 331 -5.79 0.90 -17.65
C ASN A 331 -7.31 1.05 -17.80
N SER A 332 -8.10 0.44 -16.91
CA SER A 332 -9.56 0.56 -16.92
C SER A 332 -10.10 1.77 -16.14
N MET A 333 -9.27 2.39 -15.30
CA MET A 333 -9.67 3.43 -14.34
C MET A 333 -8.92 4.75 -14.60
N LEU A 334 -8.93 5.21 -15.87
CA LEU A 334 -8.21 6.42 -16.30
C LEU A 334 -8.75 7.71 -15.68
N GLU A 335 -10.00 7.71 -15.21
CA GLU A 335 -10.59 8.86 -14.55
C GLU A 335 -9.95 9.16 -13.18
N TRP A 336 -9.15 8.24 -12.64
CA TRP A 336 -8.48 8.35 -11.34
C TRP A 336 -7.00 8.76 -11.45
N VAL A 337 -6.42 8.78 -12.66
CA VAL A 337 -5.03 9.19 -12.89
C VAL A 337 -4.93 10.71 -13.09
N ASP A 338 -3.70 11.22 -13.11
CA ASP A 338 -3.45 12.62 -13.40
C ASP A 338 -4.04 13.04 -14.75
N GLU A 339 -4.60 14.25 -14.79
CA GLU A 339 -5.27 14.81 -15.97
C GLU A 339 -4.41 14.78 -17.23
N THR A 340 -3.10 14.98 -17.11
CA THR A 340 -2.18 14.95 -18.26
C THR A 340 -2.08 13.56 -18.87
N VAL A 341 -1.88 12.54 -18.03
CA VAL A 341 -1.83 11.13 -18.45
C VAL A 341 -3.17 10.68 -19.02
N ARG A 342 -4.29 11.13 -18.42
CA ARG A 342 -5.64 10.83 -18.90
C ARG A 342 -5.86 11.37 -20.32
N GLN A 343 -5.55 12.65 -20.55
CA GLN A 343 -5.71 13.28 -21.86
C GLN A 343 -4.85 12.61 -22.94
N GLU A 344 -3.60 12.27 -22.62
CA GLU A 344 -2.70 11.57 -23.54
C GLU A 344 -3.21 10.16 -23.88
N ALA A 345 -3.70 9.41 -22.88
CA ALA A 345 -4.27 8.08 -23.09
C ALA A 345 -5.57 8.12 -23.91
N GLU A 346 -6.47 9.07 -23.65
CA GLU A 346 -7.70 9.27 -24.43
C GLU A 346 -7.41 9.68 -25.88
N ALA A 347 -6.41 10.54 -26.09
CA ALA A 347 -5.95 10.93 -27.42
C ALA A 347 -5.38 9.72 -28.18
N ALA A 348 -4.58 8.87 -27.53
CA ALA A 348 -4.04 7.64 -28.10
C ALA A 348 -5.14 6.60 -28.44
N MET A 349 -6.18 6.49 -27.61
CA MET A 349 -7.32 5.62 -27.92
C MET A 349 -8.15 6.14 -29.11
N SER A 350 -8.30 7.46 -29.23
CA SER A 350 -9.02 8.08 -30.34
C SER A 350 -8.23 8.04 -31.66
N SER A 351 -6.90 7.94 -31.59
CA SER A 351 -6.01 7.84 -32.76
C SER A 351 -5.79 6.41 -33.27
N LYS A 352 -6.17 5.37 -32.49
CA LYS A 352 -6.18 3.95 -32.89
C LYS A 352 -7.14 3.70 -34.07
N GLY A 353 -6.66 3.99 -35.28
CA GLY A 353 -7.40 3.86 -36.53
C GLY A 353 -6.86 4.74 -37.66
N LYS A 354 -6.11 5.80 -37.33
CA LYS A 354 -5.41 6.62 -38.33
C LYS A 354 -3.99 6.06 -38.54
N LYS A 355 -3.75 5.43 -39.69
CA LYS A 355 -2.39 5.06 -40.12
C LYS A 355 -1.63 6.32 -40.56
N GLY A 356 -0.62 6.73 -39.81
CA GLY A 356 0.30 7.82 -40.14
C GLY A 356 1.23 8.21 -38.99
N ASP A 357 2.22 9.05 -39.29
CA ASP A 357 3.28 9.58 -38.40
C ASP A 357 2.79 10.43 -37.20
N GLN A 358 1.47 10.52 -36.99
CA GLN A 358 0.83 11.27 -35.89
C GLN A 358 0.07 10.36 -34.90
N ALA A 359 0.33 9.05 -34.91
CA ALA A 359 -0.24 8.15 -33.91
C ALA A 359 0.37 8.49 -32.54
N THR A 360 -0.43 9.11 -31.67
CA THR A 360 -0.07 9.36 -30.28
C THR A 360 0.09 8.04 -29.55
N VAL A 361 1.26 7.81 -28.95
CA VAL A 361 1.55 6.58 -28.21
C VAL A 361 0.83 6.64 -26.87
N ASN A 362 0.17 5.55 -26.47
CA ASN A 362 -0.51 5.50 -25.19
C ASN A 362 0.55 5.50 -24.05
N PRO A 363 0.52 6.45 -23.10
CA PRO A 363 1.47 6.46 -21.98
C PRO A 363 1.32 5.23 -21.08
N LEU A 364 0.16 4.59 -21.06
CA LEU A 364 -0.13 3.38 -20.27
C LEU A 364 0.05 2.07 -21.06
N GLU A 365 0.80 2.13 -22.15
CA GLU A 365 1.28 0.96 -22.85
C GLU A 365 2.63 0.52 -22.28
N TRP A 366 2.66 -0.68 -21.71
CA TRP A 366 3.74 -1.19 -20.87
C TRP A 366 4.75 -2.01 -21.67
N ASP A 367 5.36 -1.42 -22.70
CA ASP A 367 6.27 -2.13 -23.61
C ASP A 367 7.57 -2.58 -22.93
N PHE A 368 8.04 -1.80 -21.96
CA PHE A 368 9.35 -1.98 -21.33
C PHE A 368 9.28 -2.70 -19.98
N VAL A 369 8.15 -2.60 -19.29
CA VAL A 369 7.91 -3.21 -17.98
C VAL A 369 7.15 -4.52 -18.14
N ARG A 370 7.80 -5.62 -17.78
CA ARG A 370 7.20 -6.96 -17.84
C ARG A 370 6.66 -7.37 -16.48
N GLN A 371 5.39 -7.77 -16.43
CA GLN A 371 4.75 -8.27 -15.22
C GLN A 371 5.18 -9.73 -14.96
N ILE A 372 5.52 -10.02 -13.70
CA ILE A 372 5.90 -11.34 -13.21
C ILE A 372 5.07 -11.64 -11.95
N GLU A 373 4.42 -12.80 -11.94
CA GLU A 373 3.52 -13.19 -10.83
C GLU A 373 3.96 -14.48 -10.13
N ARG A 374 4.95 -15.19 -10.68
CA ARG A 374 5.42 -16.48 -10.16
C ARG A 374 6.89 -16.44 -9.81
N GLN A 375 7.24 -17.09 -8.70
CA GLN A 375 8.62 -17.27 -8.24
C GLN A 375 9.55 -17.85 -9.32
N SER A 376 9.09 -18.84 -10.10
CA SER A 376 9.90 -19.43 -11.18
C SER A 376 10.27 -18.44 -12.27
N GLN A 377 9.42 -17.44 -12.53
CA GLN A 377 9.70 -16.36 -13.48
C GLN A 377 10.72 -15.37 -12.90
N VAL A 378 10.64 -15.07 -11.60
CA VAL A 378 11.63 -14.25 -10.89
C VAL A 378 13.01 -14.90 -10.95
N GLN A 379 13.11 -16.18 -10.59
CA GLN A 379 14.37 -16.94 -10.70
C GLN A 379 14.89 -16.98 -12.14
N LYS A 380 14.02 -17.16 -13.13
CA LYS A 380 14.40 -17.13 -14.55
C LYS A 380 14.91 -15.75 -14.96
N ALA A 381 14.36 -14.66 -14.43
CA ALA A 381 14.86 -13.31 -14.67
C ALA A 381 16.25 -13.11 -14.04
N LEU A 382 16.42 -13.54 -12.78
CA LEU A 382 17.67 -13.47 -12.03
C LEU A 382 18.80 -14.32 -12.63
N ASN A 383 18.51 -15.49 -13.19
CA ASN A 383 19.53 -16.35 -13.80
C ASN A 383 20.09 -15.81 -15.12
N ARG A 384 19.49 -14.75 -15.68
CA ARG A 384 20.02 -14.11 -16.89
C ARG A 384 21.29 -13.33 -16.55
N ARG A 385 22.28 -13.41 -17.45
CA ARG A 385 23.52 -12.62 -17.38
C ARG A 385 23.33 -11.13 -17.73
N ARG A 386 22.16 -10.76 -18.27
CA ARG A 386 21.87 -9.37 -18.66
C ARG A 386 21.44 -8.55 -17.44
N PRO A 387 21.74 -7.23 -17.41
CA PRO A 387 21.23 -6.34 -16.38
C PRO A 387 19.69 -6.32 -16.39
N CYS A 388 19.11 -6.10 -15.23
CA CYS A 388 17.67 -5.91 -15.09
C CYS A 388 17.34 -5.00 -13.92
N VAL A 389 16.22 -4.32 -14.01
CA VAL A 389 15.60 -3.57 -12.92
C VAL A 389 14.38 -4.35 -12.46
N MET A 390 14.24 -4.59 -11.17
CA MET A 390 13.13 -5.36 -10.62
C MET A 390 12.46 -4.56 -9.50
N LEU A 391 11.21 -4.16 -9.78
CA LEU A 391 10.28 -3.67 -8.78
C LEU A 391 9.67 -4.91 -8.14
N ALA A 392 9.93 -5.16 -6.86
CA ALA A 392 9.52 -6.40 -6.22
C ALA A 392 8.63 -6.09 -5.01
N SER A 393 7.58 -6.88 -4.86
CA SER A 393 6.63 -6.72 -3.77
C SER A 393 7.24 -7.04 -2.41
N ASP A 394 6.69 -6.33 -1.42
CA ASP A 394 7.17 -6.16 -0.05
C ASP A 394 8.28 -5.12 0.10
N GLN A 395 7.93 -3.99 0.72
CA GLN A 395 8.83 -2.89 1.03
C GLN A 395 9.76 -3.19 2.21
N ASP A 396 9.34 -4.05 3.14
CA ASP A 396 10.09 -4.37 4.35
C ASP A 396 11.10 -5.50 4.12
N MET A 397 10.97 -6.21 2.99
CA MET A 397 11.79 -7.34 2.55
C MET A 397 11.77 -8.54 3.50
N GLU A 398 10.69 -8.71 4.25
CA GLU A 398 10.47 -9.84 5.17
C GLU A 398 9.76 -11.02 4.48
N TRP A 399 8.91 -10.72 3.50
CA TRP A 399 8.11 -11.64 2.70
C TRP A 399 8.14 -11.19 1.22
N GLY A 400 7.23 -11.71 0.40
CA GLY A 400 7.09 -11.28 -1.00
C GLY A 400 8.26 -11.70 -1.91
N PHE A 401 8.32 -11.09 -3.08
CA PHE A 401 9.42 -11.35 -4.03
C PHE A 401 10.68 -10.57 -3.70
N SER A 402 10.61 -9.43 -3.00
CA SER A 402 11.77 -8.58 -2.73
C SER A 402 12.83 -9.31 -1.91
N LYS A 403 12.43 -10.13 -0.93
CA LYS A 403 13.34 -10.97 -0.14
C LYS A 403 14.11 -11.98 -0.99
N GLU A 404 13.42 -12.75 -1.82
CA GLU A 404 14.05 -13.77 -2.68
C GLU A 404 15.03 -13.15 -3.68
N VAL A 405 14.65 -11.99 -4.21
CA VAL A 405 15.49 -11.21 -5.12
C VAL A 405 16.74 -10.72 -4.40
N PHE A 406 16.57 -10.17 -3.19
CA PHE A 406 17.67 -9.68 -2.39
C PHE A 406 18.68 -10.79 -2.08
N GLU A 407 18.22 -11.97 -1.63
CA GLU A 407 19.08 -13.12 -1.35
C GLU A 407 19.92 -13.55 -2.56
N SER A 408 19.34 -13.48 -3.77
CA SER A 408 20.07 -13.79 -5.01
C SER A 408 21.01 -12.66 -5.44
N MET A 409 20.68 -11.40 -5.15
CA MET A 409 21.42 -10.23 -5.60
C MET A 409 22.57 -9.83 -4.66
N ALA A 410 22.48 -10.15 -3.37
CA ALA A 410 23.45 -9.76 -2.35
C ALA A 410 24.89 -10.26 -2.61
N ARG A 411 25.07 -11.25 -3.48
CA ARG A 411 26.38 -11.86 -3.79
C ARG A 411 27.24 -11.08 -4.78
N ASP A 412 26.67 -10.13 -5.53
CA ASP A 412 27.40 -9.38 -6.57
C ASP A 412 27.47 -7.90 -6.19
N PRO A 413 28.67 -7.33 -5.97
CA PRO A 413 28.84 -5.94 -5.53
C PRO A 413 28.42 -4.91 -6.58
N ARG A 414 28.17 -5.31 -7.83
CA ARG A 414 27.65 -4.43 -8.88
C ARG A 414 26.15 -4.21 -8.76
N ASN A 415 25.47 -4.98 -7.93
CA ASN A 415 24.03 -4.85 -7.76
C ASN A 415 23.68 -3.69 -6.85
N LEU A 416 22.52 -3.10 -7.09
CA LEU A 416 22.00 -1.97 -6.33
C LEU A 416 20.66 -2.34 -5.70
N VAL A 417 20.49 -1.99 -4.43
CA VAL A 417 19.20 -2.02 -3.75
C VAL A 417 18.79 -0.57 -3.48
N LEU A 418 17.63 -0.18 -3.99
CA LEU A 418 17.08 1.17 -3.88
C LEU A 418 15.86 1.15 -2.96
N LEU A 419 16.02 1.70 -1.76
CA LEU A 419 14.91 1.88 -0.82
C LEU A 419 14.18 3.18 -1.17
N SER A 420 12.97 3.04 -1.74
CA SER A 420 12.16 4.17 -2.21
C SER A 420 11.38 4.87 -1.07
N GLU A 421 11.24 4.21 0.07
CA GLU A 421 10.49 4.66 1.25
C GLU A 421 11.28 4.48 2.55
N ARG A 422 10.97 5.31 3.55
CA ARG A 422 11.62 5.25 4.87
C ARG A 422 11.05 4.08 5.66
N GLN A 423 11.93 3.22 6.14
CA GLN A 423 11.58 2.05 6.94
C GLN A 423 11.20 2.45 8.38
N PRO A 424 10.13 1.88 8.96
CA PRO A 424 9.68 2.20 10.33
C PRO A 424 10.75 1.89 11.39
N GLU A 425 10.70 2.57 12.53
CA GLU A 425 11.70 2.43 13.59
C GLU A 425 11.37 1.30 14.54
N VAL A 426 12.23 0.31 14.68
CA VAL A 426 11.94 -0.84 15.55
C VAL A 426 12.04 -0.43 17.02
N ARG A 427 11.04 -0.82 17.83
CA ARG A 427 11.07 -0.66 19.29
C ARG A 427 12.29 -1.40 19.87
N SER A 428 12.90 -0.83 20.91
CA SER A 428 14.05 -1.44 21.59
C SER A 428 13.73 -2.90 22.00
N GLY A 429 14.52 -3.86 21.49
CA GLY A 429 14.32 -5.30 21.74
C GLY A 429 13.47 -6.06 20.70
N GLY A 430 12.87 -5.40 19.71
CA GLY A 430 12.13 -6.05 18.63
C GLY A 430 13.04 -6.65 17.54
N ARG A 431 12.56 -7.70 16.84
CA ARG A 431 13.26 -8.24 15.66
C ARG A 431 13.25 -7.20 14.54
N LYS A 432 14.43 -6.80 14.07
CA LYS A 432 14.58 -5.88 12.95
C LYS A 432 14.41 -6.64 11.63
N GLY A 433 13.51 -6.16 10.77
CA GLY A 433 13.41 -6.69 9.40
C GLY A 433 14.60 -6.33 8.52
N LEU A 434 14.80 -7.04 7.42
CA LEU A 434 15.89 -6.87 6.47
C LEU A 434 15.94 -5.45 5.90
N GLY A 435 14.79 -4.89 5.49
CA GLY A 435 14.71 -3.50 5.01
C GLY A 435 15.22 -2.50 6.04
N ARG A 436 14.84 -2.66 7.32
CA ARG A 436 15.31 -1.80 8.40
C ARG A 436 16.79 -1.97 8.69
N GLN A 437 17.31 -3.19 8.68
CA GLN A 437 18.73 -3.45 8.87
C GLN A 437 19.56 -2.75 7.78
N LEU A 438 19.15 -2.84 6.52
CA LEU A 438 19.79 -2.14 5.41
C LEU A 438 19.73 -0.62 5.57
N TRP A 439 18.58 -0.08 6.01
CA TRP A 439 18.43 1.35 6.28
C TRP A 439 19.38 1.84 7.37
N GLU A 440 19.52 1.09 8.46
CA GLU A 440 20.46 1.42 9.54
C GLU A 440 21.92 1.32 9.10
N LEU A 441 22.28 0.29 8.34
CA LEU A 441 23.62 0.18 7.76
C LEU A 441 23.93 1.35 6.80
N PHE A 442 22.95 1.77 6.00
CA PHE A 442 23.09 2.93 5.13
C PHE A 442 23.29 4.23 5.93
N ASN A 443 22.60 4.41 7.06
CA ASN A 443 22.77 5.60 7.91
C ASN A 443 24.06 5.57 8.73
N ASN A 444 24.47 4.41 9.25
CA ASN A 444 25.62 4.25 10.13
C ASN A 444 26.97 4.16 9.38
N SER A 445 26.94 3.89 8.06
CA SER A 445 28.17 3.86 7.25
C SER A 445 28.69 5.29 7.02
N ASP A 446 29.72 5.66 7.78
CA ASP A 446 30.47 6.92 7.68
C ASP A 446 31.48 6.97 6.49
N GLY A 447 31.32 6.12 5.46
CA GLY A 447 32.35 5.90 4.43
C GLY A 447 31.89 6.11 2.99
N GLN A 448 32.62 6.98 2.27
CA GLN A 448 32.62 7.23 0.81
C GLN A 448 31.24 7.27 0.15
N THR A 449 30.49 8.34 0.41
CA THR A 449 29.53 8.83 -0.58
C THR A 449 30.30 9.07 -1.88
N SER A 450 29.95 8.33 -2.93
CA SER A 450 30.30 8.77 -4.28
C SER A 450 29.75 10.18 -4.42
N SER A 451 30.64 11.16 -4.54
CA SER A 451 30.30 12.59 -4.57
C SER A 451 29.42 12.98 -5.76
N GLN A 452 29.17 12.03 -6.67
CA GLN A 452 28.34 12.20 -7.86
C GLN A 452 26.99 11.47 -7.80
N SER A 453 26.83 10.38 -7.02
CA SER A 453 25.63 9.52 -7.10
C SER A 453 24.82 9.36 -5.80
N GLY A 454 25.40 9.63 -4.62
CA GLY A 454 24.69 9.45 -3.34
C GLY A 454 24.45 7.98 -2.94
N ALA A 455 24.93 7.00 -3.71
CA ALA A 455 24.94 5.58 -3.33
C ALA A 455 26.09 5.25 -2.38
N LYS A 456 25.84 4.33 -1.44
CA LYS A 456 26.85 3.78 -0.52
C LYS A 456 27.01 2.29 -0.76
N VAL A 457 28.26 1.81 -0.76
CA VAL A 457 28.56 0.38 -0.75
C VAL A 457 28.36 -0.12 0.67
N VAL A 458 27.37 -1.00 0.86
CA VAL A 458 27.09 -1.63 2.15
C VAL A 458 27.65 -3.05 2.12
N GLY A 459 28.78 -3.27 2.81
CA GLY A 459 29.27 -4.62 3.11
C GLY A 459 28.45 -5.23 4.24
N MET A 460 28.09 -6.52 4.13
CA MET A 460 27.37 -7.27 5.17
C MET A 460 28.31 -8.19 5.97
N ASP A 461 29.61 -7.86 6.06
CA ASP A 461 30.62 -8.68 6.74
C ASP A 461 30.32 -8.94 8.22
#